data_AF-A0A135Z8B5-F1
#
_entry.id   AF-A0A135Z8B5-F1
#
_cell.length_a   1.000
_cell.length_b   1.000
_cell.length_c   1.000
_cell.angle_alpha   90.00
_cell.angle_beta   90.00
_cell.angle_gamma   90.00
#
_symmetry.space_group_name_H-M   'P 1'
#
loop_
_entity.id
_entity.type
_entity.pdbx_description
1 polymer ?
#
loop_
_entity_poly.entity_id
_entity_poly.type
_entity_poly.pdbx_seq_one_letter_code
_entity_poly.pdbx_strand_id
1 'polypeptide(L)'
;MISDNNKALRKCNNVFCSEVWKLRRLSSIAFIMLISFSLICFSGCANSNAEFKSLQKTCENLKVKVNAESKSLKDAVNDAKNKTSQISAEDVEDSSVLDNLNSLFDEVKNEDFSTISCLVGNADDIKKSNKELNNRLENYKDKTKQLQQASDDVQVSYRKHVLSEAKKIADDAVGKVKDPKVIDNLNEAINNNDTDAIPDAVKAVNESIEAKNKEDEEARKESQKKRLPTTVRKQPTNNVNPHPQGQHSQGRHPQEQRPQEQHPQVSQKYVHPGSFCSREGATGVTTKGTPMVCISRDGDRPRWRRG
;
A
#
# COMPACT_ATOMS: atom_id res chain seq x y z
N MET A 1 -30.55 6.51 37.14
CA MET A 1 -31.92 7.01 36.86
C MET A 1 -32.85 5.81 36.78
N ILE A 2 -33.19 5.25 37.94
CA ILE A 2 -34.08 4.08 38.10
C ILE A 2 -35.03 4.46 39.23
N SER A 3 -36.01 5.33 38.96
CA SER A 3 -37.08 5.64 39.93
C SER A 3 -38.39 6.10 39.31
N ASP A 4 -38.46 6.45 38.03
CA ASP A 4 -39.65 7.13 37.50
C ASP A 4 -40.67 6.23 36.79
N ASN A 5 -40.36 4.95 36.56
CA ASN A 5 -41.30 4.02 35.91
C ASN A 5 -42.42 3.52 36.82
N ASN A 6 -42.35 3.75 38.14
CA ASN A 6 -43.40 3.39 39.09
C ASN A 6 -44.50 4.46 39.26
N LYS A 7 -44.35 5.64 38.63
CA LYS A 7 -45.31 6.74 38.79
C LYS A 7 -46.43 6.73 37.75
N ALA A 8 -46.20 6.13 36.58
CA ALA A 8 -47.22 5.98 35.54
C ALA A 8 -48.24 4.88 35.85
N LEU A 9 -47.83 3.81 36.54
CA LEU A 9 -48.72 2.69 36.90
C LEU A 9 -49.61 2.95 38.14
N ARG A 10 -49.38 4.04 38.88
CA ARG A 10 -50.23 4.45 40.02
C ARG A 10 -51.41 5.34 39.65
N LYS A 11 -51.45 5.89 38.42
CA LYS A 11 -52.55 6.79 37.98
C LYS A 11 -53.77 6.07 37.40
N CYS A 12 -53.69 4.77 37.13
CA CYS A 12 -54.86 3.99 36.66
C CYS A 12 -55.74 3.42 37.79
N ASN A 13 -55.33 3.52 39.06
CA ASN A 13 -56.03 2.84 40.16
C ASN A 13 -56.97 3.71 41.02
N ASN A 14 -57.17 4.99 40.71
CA ASN A 14 -57.91 5.89 41.62
C ASN A 14 -59.08 6.68 40.99
N VAL A 15 -59.66 6.25 39.87
CA VAL A 15 -60.85 6.92 39.29
C VAL A 15 -62.12 6.05 39.29
N PHE A 16 -62.07 4.81 39.80
CA PHE A 16 -63.26 3.94 39.90
C PHE A 16 -63.39 3.31 41.29
N CYS A 17 -63.45 4.13 42.33
CA CYS A 17 -63.87 3.68 43.66
C CYS A 17 -64.48 4.84 44.46
N SER A 18 -65.61 5.38 43.99
CA SER A 18 -66.47 6.25 44.79
C SER A 18 -67.81 6.44 44.08
N GLU A 19 -68.64 5.40 43.98
CA GLU A 19 -70.11 5.48 43.94
C GLU A 19 -70.73 4.08 43.73
N VAL A 20 -70.57 3.19 44.72
CA VAL A 20 -71.29 1.90 44.71
C VAL A 20 -72.03 1.71 46.03
N TRP A 21 -72.70 2.77 46.51
CA TRP A 21 -73.60 2.70 47.67
C TRP A 21 -74.86 3.51 47.37
N LYS A 22 -75.73 2.96 46.50
CA LYS A 22 -77.19 3.13 46.43
C LYS A 22 -77.65 2.70 45.05
N LEU A 23 -78.06 1.43 44.92
CA LEU A 23 -79.12 0.96 44.02
C LEU A 23 -79.26 -0.54 44.24
N ARG A 24 -79.86 -0.85 45.39
CA ARG A 24 -80.52 -2.12 45.64
C ARG A 24 -81.71 -2.18 44.67
N ARG A 25 -81.79 -3.30 43.94
CA ARG A 25 -82.90 -3.72 43.06
C ARG A 25 -82.92 -3.04 41.69
N LEU A 26 -82.42 -3.76 40.68
CA LEU A 26 -83.15 -4.16 39.46
C LEU A 26 -82.16 -4.76 38.45
N SER A 27 -82.55 -5.89 37.86
CA SER A 27 -82.06 -6.46 36.59
C SER A 27 -80.68 -7.13 36.56
N SER A 28 -80.68 -8.45 36.78
CA SER A 28 -79.56 -9.39 36.60
C SER A 28 -79.11 -9.61 35.14
N ILE A 29 -79.51 -8.75 34.19
CA ILE A 29 -79.20 -8.95 32.75
C ILE A 29 -78.13 -7.95 32.26
N ALA A 30 -77.82 -6.89 33.01
CA ALA A 30 -76.77 -5.93 32.63
C ALA A 30 -75.35 -6.32 33.08
N PHE A 31 -75.19 -7.30 33.99
CA PHE A 31 -73.88 -7.68 34.53
C PHE A 31 -73.08 -8.66 33.65
N ILE A 32 -73.74 -9.36 32.71
CA ILE A 32 -73.09 -10.38 31.87
C ILE A 32 -72.36 -9.76 30.66
N MET A 33 -72.76 -8.56 30.22
CA MET A 33 -72.12 -7.88 29.09
C MET A 33 -70.83 -7.11 29.46
N LEU A 34 -70.54 -6.91 30.75
CA LEU A 34 -69.28 -6.29 31.21
C LEU A 34 -68.16 -7.30 31.46
N ILE A 35 -68.48 -8.59 31.60
CA ILE A 35 -67.48 -9.66 31.82
C ILE A 35 -66.92 -10.18 30.49
N SER A 36 -67.69 -10.13 29.39
CA SER A 36 -67.23 -10.53 28.06
C SER A 36 -66.37 -9.49 27.33
N PHE A 37 -66.44 -8.20 27.71
CA PHE A 37 -65.50 -7.18 27.21
C PHE A 37 -64.14 -7.20 27.91
N SER A 38 -64.03 -7.84 29.09
CA SER A 38 -62.77 -7.96 29.84
C SER A 38 -61.82 -9.02 29.26
N LEU A 39 -62.30 -10.02 28.52
CA LEU A 39 -61.46 -11.14 28.06
C LEU A 39 -60.78 -10.89 26.70
N ILE A 40 -61.17 -9.84 25.97
CA ILE A 40 -60.55 -9.48 24.67
C ILE A 40 -59.32 -8.55 24.86
N CYS A 41 -59.15 -7.93 26.03
CA CYS A 41 -58.01 -7.04 26.30
C CYS A 41 -56.79 -7.72 26.96
N PHE A 42 -56.90 -8.94 27.50
CA PHE A 42 -55.78 -9.57 28.22
C PHE A 42 -54.80 -10.36 27.32
N SER A 43 -55.24 -10.87 26.16
CA SER A 43 -54.35 -11.61 25.25
C SER A 43 -53.47 -10.73 24.37
N GLY A 44 -53.86 -9.47 24.13
CA GLY A 44 -53.07 -8.51 23.34
C GLY A 44 -51.82 -7.97 24.06
N CYS A 45 -51.86 -7.80 25.39
CA CYS A 45 -50.73 -7.22 26.14
C CYS A 45 -49.56 -8.19 26.36
N ALA A 46 -49.82 -9.51 26.37
CA ALA A 46 -48.77 -10.50 26.58
C ALA A 46 -47.83 -10.63 25.37
N ASN A 47 -48.37 -10.54 24.15
CA ASN A 47 -47.60 -10.71 22.91
C ASN A 47 -46.67 -9.51 22.62
N SER A 48 -47.13 -8.28 22.87
CA SER A 48 -46.33 -7.06 22.64
C SER A 48 -45.10 -6.96 23.56
N ASN A 49 -45.19 -7.49 24.78
CA ASN A 49 -44.05 -7.54 25.70
C ASN A 49 -42.98 -8.55 25.26
N ALA A 50 -43.38 -9.67 24.64
CA ALA A 50 -42.45 -10.66 24.11
C ALA A 50 -41.69 -10.13 22.89
N GLU A 51 -42.39 -9.46 21.95
CA GLU A 51 -41.76 -8.81 20.80
C GLU A 51 -40.76 -7.73 21.25
N PHE A 52 -41.13 -6.87 22.20
CA PHE A 52 -40.26 -5.83 22.71
C PHE A 52 -38.97 -6.40 23.34
N LYS A 53 -39.09 -7.42 24.20
CA LYS A 53 -37.94 -8.10 24.80
C LYS A 53 -37.05 -8.78 23.75
N SER A 54 -37.65 -9.36 22.71
CA SER A 54 -36.91 -9.94 21.57
C SER A 54 -36.10 -8.89 20.81
N LEU A 55 -36.70 -7.73 20.53
CA LEU A 55 -36.03 -6.61 19.87
C LEU A 55 -34.86 -6.09 20.71
N GLN A 56 -35.06 -5.96 22.02
CA GLN A 56 -34.01 -5.52 22.94
C GLN A 56 -32.84 -6.51 22.99
N LYS A 57 -33.13 -7.82 23.07
CA LYS A 57 -32.11 -8.88 23.02
C LYS A 57 -31.35 -8.87 21.70
N THR A 58 -32.05 -8.62 20.58
CA THR A 58 -31.43 -8.48 19.26
C THR A 58 -30.46 -7.30 19.22
N CYS A 59 -30.85 -6.17 19.82
CA CYS A 59 -30.00 -4.99 19.91
C CYS A 59 -28.69 -5.26 20.66
N GLU A 60 -28.78 -5.86 21.86
CA GLU A 60 -27.59 -6.19 22.65
C GLU A 60 -26.67 -7.18 21.91
N ASN A 61 -27.22 -8.15 21.20
CA ASN A 61 -26.44 -9.07 20.37
C ASN A 61 -25.73 -8.34 19.21
N LEU A 62 -26.46 -7.50 18.47
CA LEU A 62 -25.88 -6.72 17.38
C LEU A 62 -24.77 -5.80 17.88
N LYS A 63 -24.93 -5.17 19.04
CA LYS A 63 -23.90 -4.33 19.66
C LYS A 63 -22.62 -5.12 19.94
N VAL A 64 -22.73 -6.33 20.49
CA VAL A 64 -21.57 -7.22 20.69
C VAL A 64 -20.89 -7.56 19.37
N LYS A 65 -21.67 -7.87 18.32
CA LYS A 65 -21.12 -8.18 16.99
C LYS A 65 -20.44 -6.97 16.35
N VAL A 66 -21.06 -5.79 16.39
CA VAL A 66 -20.48 -4.54 15.86
C VAL A 66 -19.17 -4.20 16.57
N ASN A 67 -19.10 -4.37 17.90
CA ASN A 67 -17.86 -4.14 18.63
C ASN A 67 -16.75 -5.14 18.24
N ALA A 68 -17.11 -6.40 18.02
CA ALA A 68 -16.18 -7.42 17.55
C ALA A 68 -15.67 -7.09 16.12
N GLU A 69 -16.57 -6.72 15.20
CA GLU A 69 -16.18 -6.34 13.84
C GLU A 69 -15.43 -5.00 13.78
N SER A 70 -15.73 -4.05 14.67
CA SER A 70 -14.94 -2.82 14.82
C SER A 70 -13.49 -3.14 15.17
N LYS A 71 -13.28 -4.11 16.08
CA LYS A 71 -11.95 -4.58 16.42
C LYS A 71 -11.30 -5.30 15.22
N SER A 72 -12.02 -6.19 14.54
CA SER A 72 -11.56 -6.87 13.33
C SER A 72 -11.10 -5.89 12.26
N LEU A 73 -11.87 -4.82 12.01
CA LEU A 73 -11.52 -3.78 11.05
C LEU A 73 -10.24 -3.03 11.45
N LYS A 74 -10.07 -2.69 12.73
CA LYS A 74 -8.83 -2.07 13.24
C LYS A 74 -7.62 -3.01 13.09
N ASP A 75 -7.81 -4.29 13.40
CA ASP A 75 -6.76 -5.30 13.27
C ASP A 75 -6.38 -5.48 11.79
N ALA A 76 -7.35 -5.47 10.87
CA ALA A 76 -7.12 -5.51 9.42
C ALA A 76 -6.38 -4.28 8.90
N VAL A 77 -6.68 -3.07 9.40
CA VAL A 77 -5.91 -1.87 9.07
C VAL A 77 -4.44 -2.03 9.49
N ASN A 78 -4.19 -2.55 10.69
CA ASN A 78 -2.84 -2.74 11.19
C ASN A 78 -2.09 -3.82 10.40
N ASP A 79 -2.74 -4.94 10.09
CA ASP A 79 -2.18 -6.02 9.27
C ASP A 79 -1.79 -5.51 7.88
N ALA A 80 -2.70 -4.81 7.20
CA ALA A 80 -2.44 -4.23 5.89
C ALA A 80 -1.26 -3.25 5.93
N LYS A 81 -1.22 -2.33 6.90
CA LYS A 81 -0.09 -1.40 7.09
C LYS A 81 1.22 -2.13 7.32
N ASN A 82 1.23 -3.17 8.14
CA ASN A 82 2.45 -3.92 8.41
C ASN A 82 2.96 -4.61 7.15
N LYS A 83 2.08 -5.29 6.40
CA LYS A 83 2.41 -5.98 5.16
C LYS A 83 2.95 -5.03 4.08
N THR A 84 2.41 -3.81 3.99
CA THR A 84 2.75 -2.88 2.91
C THR A 84 3.69 -1.74 3.32
N SER A 85 4.13 -1.68 4.58
CA SER A 85 4.93 -0.56 5.12
C SER A 85 6.26 -0.30 4.42
N GLN A 86 6.84 -1.32 3.77
CA GLN A 86 8.13 -1.22 3.07
C GLN A 86 7.98 -1.16 1.55
N ILE A 87 6.76 -1.07 1.03
CA ILE A 87 6.49 -1.10 -0.41
C ILE A 87 6.14 0.33 -0.86
N SER A 88 6.92 0.88 -1.79
CA SER A 88 6.66 2.17 -2.43
C SER A 88 6.11 2.00 -3.84
N ALA A 89 5.80 3.12 -4.50
CA ALA A 89 5.17 3.14 -5.82
C ALA A 89 6.09 2.57 -6.92
N GLU A 90 7.41 2.65 -6.72
CA GLU A 90 8.42 2.08 -7.61
C GLU A 90 8.63 0.58 -7.40
N ASP A 91 8.19 0.03 -6.28
CA ASP A 91 8.36 -1.40 -5.94
C ASP A 91 7.21 -2.28 -6.49
N VAL A 92 6.21 -1.68 -7.12
CA VAL A 92 5.00 -2.35 -7.62
C VAL A 92 4.85 -2.18 -9.13
N GLU A 93 4.24 -3.17 -9.77
CA GLU A 93 4.02 -3.15 -11.23
C GLU A 93 2.94 -2.12 -11.61
N ASP A 94 1.91 -2.02 -10.78
CA ASP A 94 0.82 -1.06 -10.90
C ASP A 94 0.76 -0.25 -9.62
N SER A 95 1.13 1.04 -9.68
CA SER A 95 1.12 1.95 -8.53
C SER A 95 -0.29 2.26 -8.00
N SER A 96 -1.34 2.09 -8.83
CA SER A 96 -2.71 2.41 -8.43
C SER A 96 -3.25 1.50 -7.32
N VAL A 97 -2.63 0.33 -7.10
CA VAL A 97 -2.96 -0.57 -5.98
C VAL A 97 -2.66 0.06 -4.62
N LEU A 98 -1.62 0.90 -4.53
CA LEU A 98 -1.28 1.64 -3.32
C LEU A 98 -2.26 2.78 -3.09
N ASP A 99 -2.67 3.47 -4.16
CA ASP A 99 -3.68 4.53 -4.08
C ASP A 99 -5.02 3.98 -3.57
N ASN A 100 -5.45 2.82 -4.09
CA ASN A 100 -6.65 2.14 -3.62
C ASN A 100 -6.56 1.75 -2.13
N LEU A 101 -5.43 1.16 -1.71
CA LEU A 101 -5.21 0.80 -0.31
C LEU A 101 -5.23 2.04 0.61
N ASN A 102 -4.56 3.12 0.20
CA ASN A 102 -4.52 4.38 0.96
C ASN A 102 -5.91 5.02 1.07
N SER A 103 -6.71 4.99 -0.01
CA SER A 103 -8.11 5.45 0.02
C SER A 103 -8.92 4.69 1.07
N LEU A 104 -8.77 3.36 1.14
CA LEU A 104 -9.45 2.55 2.16
C LEU A 104 -8.98 2.87 3.58
N PHE A 105 -7.70 3.15 3.79
CA PHE A 105 -7.21 3.62 5.08
C PHE A 105 -7.84 4.95 5.50
N ASP A 106 -7.98 5.89 4.57
CA ASP A 106 -8.61 7.18 4.84
C ASP A 106 -10.11 7.04 5.10
N GLU A 107 -10.81 6.17 4.38
CA GLU A 107 -12.22 5.86 4.67
C GLU A 107 -12.39 5.30 6.08
N VAL A 108 -11.57 4.33 6.48
CA VAL A 108 -11.66 3.71 7.82
C VAL A 108 -11.23 4.67 8.93
N LYS A 109 -10.28 5.57 8.65
CA LYS A 109 -9.86 6.62 9.60
C LYS A 109 -11.01 7.59 9.90
N ASN A 110 -11.86 7.87 8.92
CA ASN A 110 -13.01 8.76 9.06
C ASN A 110 -14.27 8.04 9.56
N GLU A 111 -14.20 6.72 9.79
CA GLU A 111 -15.32 5.93 10.25
C GLU A 111 -15.64 6.20 11.73
N ASP A 112 -16.93 6.35 12.03
CA ASP A 112 -17.39 6.53 13.39
C ASP A 112 -17.50 5.19 14.12
N PHE A 113 -16.56 4.95 15.04
CA PHE A 113 -16.56 3.79 15.93
C PHE A 113 -17.32 4.02 17.25
N SER A 114 -18.15 5.07 17.33
CA SER A 114 -18.94 5.33 18.53
C SER A 114 -19.90 4.19 18.84
N THR A 115 -20.12 3.98 20.13
CA THR A 115 -21.04 2.95 20.61
C THR A 115 -22.48 3.42 20.44
N ILE A 116 -23.24 2.76 19.57
CA ILE A 116 -24.68 2.93 19.50
C ILE A 116 -25.33 2.33 20.75
N SER A 117 -26.18 3.11 21.42
CA SER A 117 -26.99 2.63 22.51
C SER A 117 -28.25 1.93 21.99
N CYS A 118 -28.68 0.89 22.70
CA CYS A 118 -30.00 0.31 22.51
C CYS A 118 -31.01 1.26 23.14
N LEU A 119 -31.74 2.01 22.30
CA LEU A 119 -32.76 2.94 22.77
C LEU A 119 -33.78 2.20 23.62
N VAL A 120 -34.18 2.81 24.73
CA VAL A 120 -35.15 2.26 25.68
C VAL A 120 -36.38 3.15 25.69
N GLY A 121 -37.46 2.66 25.09
CA GLY A 121 -38.69 3.43 24.95
C GLY A 121 -39.80 2.59 24.32
N ASN A 122 -39.96 2.70 23.01
CA ASN A 122 -40.94 1.93 22.23
C ASN A 122 -40.25 0.96 21.26
N ALA A 123 -41.04 0.07 20.65
CA ALA A 123 -40.52 -0.95 19.74
C ALA A 123 -39.90 -0.36 18.47
N ASP A 124 -40.38 0.79 17.98
CA ASP A 124 -39.89 1.41 16.74
C ASP A 124 -38.50 2.02 16.93
N ASP A 125 -38.24 2.62 18.09
CA ASP A 125 -36.91 3.12 18.45
C ASP A 125 -35.88 1.97 18.51
N ILE A 126 -36.25 0.82 19.09
CA ILE A 126 -35.36 -0.35 19.12
C ILE A 126 -35.15 -0.93 17.71
N LYS A 127 -36.21 -0.98 16.89
CA LYS A 127 -36.08 -1.39 15.47
C LYS A 127 -35.12 -0.48 14.71
N LYS A 128 -35.15 0.83 14.98
CA LYS A 128 -34.21 1.80 14.42
C LYS A 128 -32.77 1.55 14.90
N SER A 129 -32.54 1.36 16.20
CA SER A 129 -31.22 0.98 16.74
C SER A 129 -30.70 -0.32 16.12
N ASN A 130 -31.55 -1.34 15.96
CA ASN A 130 -31.18 -2.60 15.34
C ASN A 130 -30.76 -2.43 13.88
N LYS A 131 -31.51 -1.62 13.12
CA LYS A 131 -31.18 -1.33 11.71
C LYS A 131 -29.84 -0.62 11.58
N GLU A 132 -29.61 0.40 12.40
CA GLU A 132 -28.35 1.16 12.41
C GLU A 132 -27.17 0.26 12.78
N LEU A 133 -27.28 -0.53 13.85
CA LEU A 133 -26.24 -1.49 14.24
C LEU A 133 -25.96 -2.52 13.15
N ASN A 134 -27.00 -3.04 12.49
CA ASN A 134 -26.81 -4.01 11.41
C ASN A 134 -26.16 -3.39 10.18
N ASN A 135 -26.50 -2.16 9.82
CA ASN A 135 -25.82 -1.44 8.73
C ASN A 135 -24.33 -1.24 9.04
N ARG A 136 -23.99 -0.86 10.29
CA ARG A 136 -22.59 -0.75 10.70
C ARG A 136 -21.87 -2.09 10.71
N LEU A 137 -22.55 -3.15 11.14
CA LEU A 137 -22.00 -4.49 11.13
C LEU A 137 -21.56 -4.91 9.72
N GLU A 138 -22.43 -4.72 8.73
CA GLU A 138 -22.13 -5.07 7.34
C GLU A 138 -21.08 -4.13 6.73
N ASN A 139 -21.15 -2.82 7.00
CA ASN A 139 -20.11 -1.86 6.58
C ASN A 139 -18.71 -2.26 7.08
N TYR A 140 -18.57 -2.63 8.36
CA TYR A 140 -17.27 -3.03 8.91
C TYR A 140 -16.75 -4.33 8.31
N LYS A 141 -17.62 -5.32 8.05
CA LYS A 141 -17.23 -6.55 7.35
C LYS A 141 -16.77 -6.27 5.93
N ASP A 142 -17.50 -5.43 5.20
CA ASP A 142 -17.17 -5.12 3.82
C ASP A 142 -15.85 -4.34 3.73
N LYS A 143 -15.65 -3.32 4.58
CA LYS A 143 -14.36 -2.61 4.66
C LYS A 143 -13.20 -3.51 5.07
N THR A 144 -13.44 -4.47 5.98
CA THR A 144 -12.42 -5.47 6.37
C THR A 144 -11.99 -6.31 5.17
N LYS A 145 -12.95 -6.82 4.38
CA LYS A 145 -12.66 -7.59 3.16
C LYS A 145 -11.95 -6.76 2.11
N GLN A 146 -12.40 -5.51 1.89
CA GLN A 146 -11.78 -4.60 0.93
C GLN A 146 -10.33 -4.29 1.30
N LEU A 147 -10.04 -4.04 2.59
CA LEU A 147 -8.68 -3.82 3.06
C LEU A 147 -7.79 -5.05 2.89
N GLN A 148 -8.30 -6.24 3.21
CA GLN A 148 -7.57 -7.49 3.00
C GLN A 148 -7.25 -7.69 1.52
N GLN A 149 -8.24 -7.54 0.65
CA GLN A 149 -8.05 -7.66 -0.79
C GLN A 149 -7.07 -6.61 -1.33
N ALA A 150 -7.21 -5.34 -0.96
CA ALA A 150 -6.31 -4.30 -1.42
C ALA A 150 -4.86 -4.52 -0.93
N SER A 151 -4.69 -5.01 0.31
CA SER A 151 -3.36 -5.37 0.81
C SER A 151 -2.77 -6.55 0.05
N ASP A 152 -3.56 -7.56 -0.29
CA ASP A 152 -3.12 -8.71 -1.08
C ASP A 152 -2.80 -8.30 -2.53
N ASP A 153 -3.58 -7.40 -3.13
CA ASP A 153 -3.33 -6.84 -4.46
C ASP A 153 -1.99 -6.09 -4.52
N VAL A 154 -1.66 -5.32 -3.48
CA VAL A 154 -0.33 -4.69 -3.35
C VAL A 154 0.78 -5.75 -3.33
N GLN A 155 0.62 -6.83 -2.56
CA GLN A 155 1.61 -7.91 -2.49
C GLN A 155 1.76 -8.63 -3.83
N VAL A 156 0.66 -8.87 -4.54
CA VAL A 156 0.68 -9.48 -5.86
C VAL A 156 1.38 -8.57 -6.87
N SER A 157 1.10 -7.27 -6.84
CA SER A 157 1.74 -6.27 -7.71
C SER A 157 3.25 -6.17 -7.43
N TYR A 158 3.64 -6.17 -6.15
CA TYR A 158 5.03 -6.20 -5.71
C TYR A 158 5.77 -7.44 -6.23
N ARG A 159 5.20 -8.64 -6.03
CA ARG A 159 5.82 -9.89 -6.50
C ARG A 159 6.01 -9.89 -8.02
N LYS A 160 5.01 -9.41 -8.78
CA LYS A 160 5.12 -9.29 -10.24
C LYS A 160 6.24 -8.35 -10.64
N HIS A 161 6.38 -7.21 -9.97
CA HIS A 161 7.46 -6.26 -10.22
C HIS A 161 8.84 -6.89 -10.00
N VAL A 162 9.04 -7.57 -8.85
CA VAL A 162 10.30 -8.27 -8.53
C VAL A 162 10.65 -9.30 -9.61
N LEU A 163 9.68 -10.11 -10.04
CA LEU A 163 9.88 -11.12 -11.08
C LEU A 163 10.20 -10.47 -12.44
N SER A 164 9.53 -9.37 -12.78
CA SER A 164 9.75 -8.59 -14.01
C SER A 164 11.16 -8.01 -14.06
N GLU A 165 11.61 -7.36 -12.98
CA GLU A 165 12.95 -6.80 -12.89
C GLU A 165 14.03 -7.88 -12.91
N ALA A 166 13.83 -8.98 -12.17
CA ALA A 166 14.74 -10.12 -12.18
C ALA A 166 14.90 -10.72 -13.59
N LYS A 167 13.80 -10.83 -14.34
CA LYS A 167 13.84 -11.31 -15.73
C LYS A 167 14.64 -10.39 -16.64
N LYS A 168 14.44 -9.07 -16.55
CA LYS A 168 15.25 -8.09 -17.31
C LYS A 168 16.73 -8.24 -17.00
N ILE A 169 17.09 -8.42 -15.73
CA ILE A 169 18.48 -8.64 -15.30
C ILE A 169 19.04 -9.92 -15.93
N ALA A 170 18.28 -11.02 -15.92
CA ALA A 170 18.70 -12.28 -16.53
C ALA A 170 18.94 -12.14 -18.04
N ASP A 171 18.01 -11.49 -18.75
CA ASP A 171 18.09 -11.25 -20.19
C ASP A 171 19.29 -10.33 -20.54
N ASP A 172 19.49 -9.26 -19.77
CA ASP A 172 20.61 -8.32 -19.96
C ASP A 172 21.98 -8.93 -19.65
N ALA A 173 22.03 -9.95 -18.79
CA ALA A 173 23.27 -10.60 -18.37
C ALA A 173 23.84 -11.58 -19.42
N VAL A 174 23.04 -12.00 -20.40
CA VAL A 174 23.44 -12.97 -21.42
C VAL A 174 24.69 -12.50 -22.16
N GLY A 175 25.74 -13.33 -22.12
CA GLY A 175 27.03 -13.03 -22.73
C GLY A 175 27.90 -12.01 -21.98
N LYS A 176 27.41 -11.41 -20.88
CA LYS A 176 28.15 -10.45 -20.05
C LYS A 176 28.68 -11.07 -18.74
N VAL A 177 28.14 -12.20 -18.31
CA VAL A 177 28.62 -12.94 -17.14
C VAL A 177 29.87 -13.77 -17.44
N LYS A 178 30.69 -13.98 -16.41
CA LYS A 178 31.85 -14.89 -16.46
C LYS A 178 31.40 -16.36 -16.45
N ASP A 179 30.45 -16.69 -15.60
CA ASP A 179 29.84 -18.02 -15.47
C ASP A 179 28.37 -17.95 -15.89
N PRO A 180 27.97 -18.57 -17.02
CA PRO A 180 26.57 -18.61 -17.45
C PRO A 180 25.60 -19.22 -16.43
N LYS A 181 26.06 -20.11 -15.54
CA LYS A 181 25.22 -20.80 -14.58
C LYS A 181 24.52 -19.86 -13.59
N VAL A 182 25.09 -18.68 -13.34
CA VAL A 182 24.43 -17.67 -12.47
C VAL A 182 23.13 -17.15 -13.07
N ILE A 183 23.01 -17.11 -14.40
CA ILE A 183 21.77 -16.74 -15.11
C ILE A 183 20.75 -17.87 -14.99
N ASP A 184 21.20 -19.13 -15.14
CA ASP A 184 20.32 -20.30 -14.99
C ASP A 184 19.70 -20.36 -13.58
N ASN A 185 20.51 -20.14 -12.53
CA ASN A 185 20.02 -20.10 -11.15
C ASN A 185 19.01 -18.95 -10.93
N LEU A 186 19.24 -17.78 -11.54
CA LEU A 186 18.29 -16.67 -11.46
C LEU A 186 16.97 -17.00 -12.17
N ASN A 187 17.03 -17.58 -13.36
CA ASN A 187 15.85 -18.04 -14.09
C ASN A 187 15.09 -19.14 -13.34
N GLU A 188 15.78 -20.03 -12.64
CA GLU A 188 15.15 -21.03 -11.78
C GLU A 188 14.38 -20.37 -10.63
N ALA A 189 14.98 -19.41 -9.93
CA ALA A 189 14.30 -18.65 -8.87
C ALA A 189 13.06 -17.90 -9.41
N ILE A 190 13.17 -17.27 -10.58
CA ILE A 190 12.04 -16.60 -11.26
C ILE A 190 10.93 -17.59 -11.59
N ASN A 191 11.25 -18.72 -12.23
CA ASN A 191 10.26 -19.72 -12.65
C ASN A 191 9.55 -20.37 -11.45
N ASN A 192 10.25 -20.52 -10.32
CA ASN A 192 9.69 -21.02 -9.08
C ASN A 192 8.94 -19.94 -8.27
N ASN A 193 8.93 -18.68 -8.74
CA ASN A 193 8.40 -17.52 -8.02
C ASN A 193 9.02 -17.34 -6.62
N ASP A 194 10.29 -17.70 -6.48
CA ASP A 194 11.02 -17.65 -5.21
C ASP A 194 11.57 -16.23 -5.01
N THR A 195 10.71 -15.34 -4.51
CA THR A 195 11.07 -13.94 -4.24
C THR A 195 12.15 -13.79 -3.18
N ASP A 196 12.37 -14.81 -2.35
CA ASP A 196 13.38 -14.79 -1.30
C ASP A 196 14.77 -15.16 -1.87
N ALA A 197 14.83 -16.05 -2.87
CA ALA A 197 16.08 -16.44 -3.54
C ALA A 197 16.53 -15.45 -4.63
N ILE A 198 15.59 -14.72 -5.25
CA ILE A 198 15.89 -13.76 -6.34
C ILE A 198 16.98 -12.73 -5.97
N PRO A 199 16.96 -12.07 -4.80
CA PRO A 199 17.99 -11.09 -4.43
C PRO A 199 19.42 -11.67 -4.44
N ASP A 200 19.58 -12.89 -3.92
CA ASP A 200 20.88 -13.56 -3.88
C ASP A 200 21.33 -14.01 -5.28
N ALA A 201 20.40 -14.49 -6.10
CA ALA A 201 20.69 -14.85 -7.49
C ALA A 201 21.06 -13.63 -8.35
N VAL A 202 20.35 -12.51 -8.22
CA VAL A 202 20.69 -11.23 -8.87
C VAL A 202 22.08 -10.75 -8.44
N LYS A 203 22.40 -10.84 -7.15
CA LYS A 203 23.73 -10.50 -6.64
C LYS A 203 24.83 -11.37 -7.29
N ALA A 204 24.62 -12.67 -7.40
CA ALA A 204 25.57 -13.58 -8.04
C ALA A 204 25.77 -13.26 -9.54
N VAL A 205 24.71 -12.89 -10.26
CA VAL A 205 24.80 -12.40 -11.64
C VAL A 205 25.68 -11.16 -11.73
N ASN A 206 25.43 -10.15 -10.89
CA ASN A 206 26.21 -8.91 -10.86
C ASN A 206 27.69 -9.16 -10.53
N GLU A 207 27.99 -10.00 -9.54
CA GLU A 207 29.36 -10.38 -9.19
C GLU A 207 30.09 -11.09 -10.36
N SER A 208 29.38 -11.92 -11.12
CA SER A 208 29.91 -12.60 -12.31
C SER A 208 30.20 -11.65 -13.47
N ILE A 209 29.37 -10.62 -13.68
CA ILE A 209 29.60 -9.55 -14.67
C ILE A 209 30.86 -8.75 -14.30
N GLU A 210 30.98 -8.33 -13.05
CA GLU A 210 32.14 -7.58 -12.57
C GLU A 210 33.44 -8.39 -12.69
N ALA A 211 33.39 -9.69 -12.39
CA ALA A 211 34.54 -10.58 -12.56
C ALA A 211 34.98 -10.67 -14.04
N LYS A 212 34.03 -10.79 -14.97
CA LYS A 212 34.35 -10.80 -16.41
C LYS A 212 34.94 -9.47 -16.88
N ASN A 213 34.30 -8.35 -16.52
CA ASN A 213 34.77 -7.02 -16.89
C ASN A 213 36.21 -6.76 -16.42
N LYS A 214 36.55 -7.22 -15.20
CA LYS A 214 37.91 -7.13 -14.68
C LYS A 214 38.89 -7.95 -15.52
N GLU A 215 38.54 -9.18 -15.89
CA GLU A 215 39.39 -10.02 -16.75
C GLU A 215 39.57 -9.42 -18.14
N ASP A 216 38.50 -8.92 -18.75
CA ASP A 216 38.53 -8.28 -20.06
C ASP A 216 39.38 -7.00 -20.06
N GLU A 217 39.29 -6.18 -19.01
CA GLU A 217 40.11 -4.97 -18.88
C GLU A 217 41.60 -5.29 -18.64
N GLU A 218 41.92 -6.31 -17.82
CA GLU A 218 43.31 -6.75 -17.66
C GLU A 218 43.88 -7.35 -18.97
N ALA A 219 43.08 -8.13 -19.69
CA ALA A 219 43.46 -8.64 -21.02
C ALA A 219 43.70 -7.48 -22.02
N ARG A 220 42.86 -6.44 -21.96
CA ARG A 220 43.01 -5.24 -22.79
C ARG A 220 44.31 -4.48 -22.46
N LYS A 221 44.65 -4.30 -21.18
CA LYS A 221 45.90 -3.67 -20.73
C LYS A 221 47.14 -4.44 -21.20
N GLU A 222 47.14 -5.76 -21.04
CA GLU A 222 48.26 -6.60 -21.50
C GLU A 222 48.41 -6.56 -23.02
N SER A 223 47.29 -6.55 -23.75
CA SER A 223 47.31 -6.43 -25.22
C SER A 223 47.85 -5.07 -25.69
N GLN A 224 47.55 -3.97 -24.98
CA GLN A 224 48.09 -2.65 -25.28
C GLN A 224 49.60 -2.58 -24.99
N LYS A 225 50.05 -3.16 -23.87
CA LYS A 225 51.48 -3.19 -23.52
C LYS A 225 52.32 -3.91 -24.57
N LYS A 226 51.80 -4.98 -25.18
CA LYS A 226 52.45 -5.71 -26.28
C LYS A 226 52.43 -4.96 -27.63
N ARG A 227 51.58 -3.93 -27.79
CA ARG A 227 51.44 -3.13 -29.02
C ARG A 227 52.21 -1.80 -29.00
N LEU A 228 52.95 -1.45 -27.95
CA LEU A 228 53.83 -0.28 -28.00
C LEU A 228 54.99 -0.55 -28.98
N PRO A 229 55.14 0.22 -30.07
CA PRO A 229 56.26 0.05 -30.98
C PRO A 229 57.56 0.50 -30.31
N THR A 230 58.60 -0.32 -30.45
CA THR A 230 59.99 0.06 -30.17
C THR A 230 60.43 1.13 -31.17
N THR A 231 60.12 2.39 -30.91
CA THR A 231 60.76 3.51 -31.61
C THR A 231 62.15 3.72 -31.01
N VAL A 232 63.13 2.97 -31.52
CA VAL A 232 64.55 3.33 -31.35
C VAL A 232 64.89 4.39 -32.39
N ARG A 233 65.23 5.56 -31.84
CA ARG A 233 65.75 6.79 -32.43
C ARG A 233 66.87 6.59 -33.47
N LYS A 234 66.83 7.38 -34.55
CA LYS A 234 68.04 8.01 -35.10
C LYS A 234 67.78 9.49 -35.36
N GLN A 235 68.49 10.32 -34.61
CA GLN A 235 68.67 11.74 -34.87
C GLN A 235 70.06 11.90 -35.49
N PRO A 236 70.21 12.77 -36.50
CA PRO A 236 71.41 13.59 -36.58
C PRO A 236 71.04 15.07 -36.48
N THR A 237 72.02 15.81 -35.96
CA THR A 237 72.07 17.24 -35.70
C THR A 237 72.14 18.05 -36.99
N ASN A 238 71.54 19.24 -37.03
CA ASN A 238 72.25 20.51 -37.24
C ASN A 238 71.33 21.74 -37.04
N ASN A 239 71.96 22.77 -36.51
CA ASN A 239 71.45 24.02 -35.95
C ASN A 239 71.42 25.11 -37.04
N VAL A 240 70.39 25.99 -37.07
CA VAL A 240 70.45 27.47 -37.29
C VAL A 240 69.02 28.04 -37.13
N ASN A 241 68.90 29.12 -36.36
CA ASN A 241 67.78 30.09 -36.31
C ASN A 241 68.44 31.49 -36.52
N PRO A 242 67.81 32.58 -37.03
CA PRO A 242 66.44 33.03 -36.69
C PRO A 242 65.58 33.69 -37.82
N HIS A 243 64.28 33.85 -37.49
CA HIS A 243 63.14 34.67 -38.00
C HIS A 243 63.48 36.01 -38.75
N PRO A 244 62.59 36.73 -39.51
CA PRO A 244 61.10 36.79 -39.43
C PRO A 244 60.25 37.16 -40.71
N GLN A 245 58.91 37.20 -40.53
CA GLN A 245 57.84 37.97 -41.24
C GLN A 245 57.40 37.64 -42.70
N GLY A 246 56.07 37.55 -42.91
CA GLY A 246 55.44 37.71 -44.23
C GLY A 246 54.02 37.13 -44.45
N GLN A 247 52.99 37.89 -44.04
CA GLN A 247 51.65 38.14 -44.67
C GLN A 247 50.83 37.07 -45.43
N HIS A 248 49.54 36.96 -45.03
CA HIS A 248 48.26 36.86 -45.80
C HIS A 248 48.26 36.09 -47.16
N SER A 249 47.36 35.15 -47.48
CA SER A 249 45.89 35.16 -47.43
C SER A 249 45.30 33.79 -47.86
N GLN A 250 44.13 33.45 -47.32
CA GLN A 250 42.98 32.75 -47.95
C GLN A 250 43.19 31.51 -48.84
N GLY A 251 42.68 30.36 -48.36
CA GLY A 251 42.49 29.13 -49.14
C GLY A 251 41.45 28.21 -48.51
N ARG A 252 40.20 28.40 -48.94
CA ARG A 252 38.95 27.65 -48.73
C ARG A 252 39.14 26.11 -48.61
N HIS A 253 38.72 25.51 -47.49
CA HIS A 253 38.46 24.06 -47.37
C HIS A 253 36.98 23.82 -46.98
N PRO A 254 36.23 22.96 -47.71
CA PRO A 254 34.85 22.63 -47.37
C PRO A 254 34.73 21.77 -46.11
N GLN A 255 33.76 22.08 -45.25
CA GLN A 255 33.25 21.18 -44.22
C GLN A 255 32.47 20.04 -44.89
N GLU A 256 33.09 18.88 -45.01
CA GLU A 256 32.39 17.62 -45.26
C GLU A 256 31.80 17.12 -43.93
N GLN A 257 30.49 17.28 -43.77
CA GLN A 257 29.72 16.77 -42.65
C GLN A 257 29.76 15.24 -42.65
N ARG A 258 30.34 14.65 -41.60
CA ARG A 258 30.16 13.21 -41.32
C ARG A 258 29.02 13.05 -40.31
N PRO A 259 27.98 12.24 -40.59
CA PRO A 259 26.78 12.16 -39.75
C PRO A 259 27.12 11.74 -38.31
N GLN A 260 26.62 12.52 -37.34
CA GLN A 260 26.53 12.10 -35.95
C GLN A 260 25.47 11.02 -35.85
N GLU A 261 25.89 9.77 -35.77
CA GLU A 261 25.01 8.68 -35.38
C GLU A 261 24.78 8.76 -33.87
N GLN A 262 23.65 9.37 -33.53
CA GLN A 262 23.09 9.42 -32.19
C GLN A 262 22.72 8.00 -31.77
N HIS A 263 23.60 7.33 -31.04
CA HIS A 263 23.23 6.17 -30.22
C HIS A 263 22.83 6.69 -28.82
N PRO A 264 21.56 6.52 -28.38
CA PRO A 264 21.17 6.83 -27.00
C PRO A 264 21.79 5.77 -26.08
N GLN A 265 22.94 6.08 -25.48
CA GLN A 265 23.55 5.24 -24.44
C GLN A 265 22.86 5.49 -23.10
N VAL A 266 21.71 4.85 -22.89
CA VAL A 266 21.13 4.68 -21.54
C VAL A 266 21.93 3.56 -20.85
N SER A 267 23.08 3.92 -20.28
CA SER A 267 23.79 3.05 -19.34
C SER A 267 23.22 3.31 -17.95
N GLN A 268 22.46 2.36 -17.40
CA GLN A 268 22.11 2.35 -15.98
C GLN A 268 23.41 2.23 -15.17
N LYS A 269 23.95 3.36 -14.71
CA LYS A 269 25.15 3.39 -13.89
C LYS A 269 24.80 3.02 -12.46
N TYR A 270 25.29 1.86 -12.01
CA TYR A 270 25.43 1.62 -10.58
C TYR A 270 26.38 2.67 -9.98
N VAL A 271 25.95 3.31 -8.90
CA VAL A 271 26.70 4.39 -8.23
C VAL A 271 27.08 4.00 -6.80
N HIS A 272 28.24 4.46 -6.35
CA HIS A 272 28.71 4.19 -4.98
C HIS A 272 28.35 5.35 -4.05
N PRO A 273 27.79 5.09 -2.86
CA PRO A 273 27.54 6.12 -1.87
C PRO A 273 28.79 6.95 -1.55
N GLY A 274 28.67 8.27 -1.64
CA GLY A 274 29.76 9.21 -1.35
C GLY A 274 30.78 9.42 -2.47
N SER A 275 30.69 8.72 -3.61
CA SER A 275 31.58 8.97 -4.75
C SER A 275 31.20 10.27 -5.49
N PHE A 276 32.18 10.89 -6.16
CA PHE A 276 31.95 12.11 -6.92
C PHE A 276 31.11 11.83 -8.17
N CYS A 277 30.23 12.75 -8.50
CA CYS A 277 29.40 12.69 -9.70
C CYS A 277 29.70 13.85 -10.64
N SER A 278 29.44 13.63 -11.93
CA SER A 278 29.78 14.60 -12.99
C SER A 278 28.77 15.72 -13.14
N ARG A 279 27.51 15.50 -12.75
CA ARG A 279 26.41 16.46 -12.94
C ARG A 279 25.47 16.44 -11.75
N GLU A 280 25.32 17.58 -11.09
CA GLU A 280 24.36 17.79 -10.01
C GLU A 280 22.92 17.53 -10.48
N GLY A 281 22.11 16.88 -9.64
CA GLY A 281 20.77 16.41 -9.98
C GLY A 281 20.71 15.10 -10.76
N ALA A 282 21.84 14.49 -11.13
CA ALA A 282 21.84 13.14 -11.70
C ALA A 282 21.28 12.13 -10.68
N THR A 283 20.51 11.17 -11.17
CA THR A 283 19.98 10.05 -10.38
C THR A 283 20.73 8.76 -10.73
N GLY A 284 20.80 7.84 -9.77
CA GLY A 284 21.44 6.53 -9.94
C GLY A 284 21.01 5.58 -8.84
N VAL A 285 21.37 4.31 -8.95
CA VAL A 285 21.06 3.29 -7.95
C VAL A 285 22.35 2.62 -7.48
N THR A 286 22.43 2.27 -6.20
CA THR A 286 23.55 1.47 -5.71
C THR A 286 23.42 0.01 -6.14
N THR A 287 24.48 -0.78 -6.00
CA THR A 287 24.44 -2.23 -6.20
C THR A 287 23.45 -2.95 -5.27
N LYS A 288 22.96 -2.27 -4.21
CA LYS A 288 21.91 -2.75 -3.30
C LYS A 288 20.52 -2.15 -3.62
N GLY A 289 20.34 -1.58 -4.81
CA GLY A 289 19.06 -0.98 -5.25
C GLY A 289 18.72 0.37 -4.61
N THR A 290 19.51 0.88 -3.65
CA THR A 290 19.19 2.16 -3.00
C THR A 290 19.26 3.32 -4.01
N PRO A 291 18.20 4.14 -4.15
CA PRO A 291 18.21 5.30 -5.02
C PRO A 291 19.12 6.40 -4.48
N MET A 292 19.81 7.07 -5.40
CA MET A 292 20.83 8.06 -5.11
C MET A 292 20.64 9.28 -6.00
N VAL A 293 20.91 10.45 -5.43
CA VAL A 293 20.90 11.74 -6.12
C VAL A 293 22.26 12.40 -5.94
N CYS A 294 22.76 12.99 -7.02
CA CYS A 294 23.99 13.76 -7.03
C CYS A 294 23.72 15.18 -6.48
N ILE A 295 24.28 15.53 -5.31
CA ILE A 295 24.00 16.78 -4.60
C ILE A 295 25.33 17.46 -4.19
N SER A 296 25.44 18.78 -4.39
CA SER A 296 26.53 19.61 -3.85
C SER A 296 26.12 20.19 -2.49
N ARG A 297 27.07 20.31 -1.55
CA ARG A 297 26.88 21.10 -0.32
C ARG A 297 28.03 22.08 -0.21
N ASP A 298 27.73 23.33 0.18
CA ASP A 298 28.72 24.34 0.55
C ASP A 298 29.83 24.61 -0.50
N GLY A 299 29.50 24.47 -1.79
CA GLY A 299 30.44 24.68 -2.90
C GLY A 299 31.44 23.54 -3.15
N ASP A 300 31.33 22.43 -2.41
CA ASP A 300 32.12 21.23 -2.67
C ASP A 300 31.66 20.48 -3.93
N ARG A 301 32.60 19.74 -4.54
CA ARG A 301 32.34 18.92 -5.74
C ARG A 301 31.19 17.92 -5.46
N PRO A 302 30.19 17.82 -6.35
CA PRO A 302 28.98 17.05 -6.10
C PRO A 302 29.28 15.55 -5.90
N ARG A 303 28.51 14.94 -4.99
CA ARG A 303 28.64 13.51 -4.62
C ARG A 303 27.30 12.80 -4.62
N TRP A 304 27.33 11.50 -4.84
CA TRP A 304 26.16 10.62 -4.71
C TRP A 304 25.74 10.51 -3.25
N ARG A 305 24.51 10.93 -2.96
CA ARG A 305 23.87 10.80 -1.64
C ARG A 305 22.54 10.08 -1.79
N ARG A 306 22.03 9.51 -0.69
CA ARG A 306 20.70 8.89 -0.68
C ARG A 306 19.67 9.97 -1.03
N GLY A 307 18.88 9.70 -2.06
CA GLY A 307 17.76 10.53 -2.50
C GLY A 307 16.64 10.57 -1.50
#